data_AF-A0A7K9QI23-F1
#
_entry.id   AF-A0A7K9QI23-F1
#
_cell.length_a   1.000
_cell.length_b   1.000
_cell.length_c   1.000
_cell.angle_alpha   90.00
_cell.angle_beta   90.00
_cell.angle_gamma   90.00
#
_symmetry.space_group_name_H-M   'P 1'
#
loop_
_entity.id
_entity.type
_entity.pdbx_description
1 polymer ?
#
loop_
_entity_poly.entity_id
_entity_poly.type
_entity_poly.pdbx_seq_one_letter_code
_entity_poly.pdbx_strand_id
1 'polypeptide(L)'
;MDDERTSQNGSKLQGAGGQASAACPSSPLVRDFVSDWSPLHEASIHGRLLSLKKLIEQGNDVNLVTADQVSPLHEACLGGHAACASVLLKHGAQVNGVTVDWHTPLFNSCVSGSVACLNLLLEHGASLQPPCDLASPIHEAAKRGHVQCVELLASRGVNIDHNIKHLGTPLYVACENQQLSCAKKLLESGANVNSGRGLDSPLHTAARSCSVELVKLLMDFGADVWVKNAENKRPVELVPPGCPVGQLFLQREGPLSLMQLCRLCIRRCFGYKQHQKITGLLLPDELKHFLLHI
;
A
#
# COMPACT_ATOMS: atom_id res chain seq x y z
N MET A 1 64.60 -35.75 -11.55
CA MET A 1 63.59 -36.01 -10.49
C MET A 1 62.39 -36.53 -11.27
N ASP A 2 62.52 -37.79 -11.63
CA ASP A 2 61.93 -38.38 -12.84
C ASP A 2 61.09 -39.59 -12.42
N ASP A 3 60.01 -39.83 -13.16
CA ASP A 3 59.58 -41.13 -13.72
C ASP A 3 59.52 -42.35 -12.76
N GLU A 4 58.52 -43.22 -12.71
CA GLU A 4 57.69 -43.87 -13.74
C GLU A 4 56.71 -44.78 -12.93
N ARG A 5 55.46 -45.01 -13.35
CA ARG A 5 54.98 -46.27 -13.98
C ARG A 5 55.62 -47.54 -13.37
N THR A 6 54.93 -48.62 -12.99
CA THR A 6 53.69 -49.25 -13.46
C THR A 6 53.54 -50.54 -12.64
N SER A 7 52.33 -50.97 -12.33
CA SER A 7 52.06 -52.42 -12.32
C SER A 7 50.62 -52.67 -12.74
N GLN A 8 50.50 -53.24 -13.94
CA GLN A 8 49.30 -53.84 -14.49
C GLN A 8 49.22 -55.29 -14.01
N ASN A 9 48.02 -55.73 -13.65
CA ASN A 9 47.44 -57.05 -13.97
C ASN A 9 46.00 -57.00 -13.44
N GLY A 10 44.93 -57.20 -14.22
CA GLY A 10 44.78 -57.96 -15.44
C GLY A 10 43.75 -59.05 -15.17
N SER A 11 42.50 -58.85 -15.59
CA SER A 11 41.66 -59.91 -16.16
C SER A 11 40.30 -59.37 -16.60
N LYS A 12 40.00 -59.72 -17.85
CA LYS A 12 38.78 -59.46 -18.63
C LYS A 12 37.57 -60.16 -18.02
N LEU A 13 36.37 -59.62 -18.27
CA LEU A 13 35.36 -60.26 -19.12
C LEU A 13 34.21 -59.29 -19.42
N GLN A 14 33.85 -59.26 -20.70
CA GLN A 14 32.81 -58.44 -21.32
C GLN A 14 31.43 -59.11 -21.22
N GLY A 15 30.40 -58.25 -21.19
CA GLY A 15 29.06 -58.50 -21.73
C GLY A 15 28.04 -58.95 -20.68
N ALA A 16 26.78 -58.55 -20.71
CA ALA A 16 26.03 -57.55 -21.48
C ALA A 16 24.67 -57.41 -20.77
N GLY A 17 24.03 -56.25 -20.85
CA GLY A 17 22.64 -56.07 -20.40
C GLY A 17 22.40 -54.74 -19.71
N GLY A 18 22.13 -53.69 -20.51
CA GLY A 18 21.75 -52.38 -20.00
C GLY A 18 20.27 -52.25 -19.67
N GLN A 19 19.97 -51.25 -18.83
CA GLN A 19 18.97 -50.16 -19.00
C GLN A 19 18.75 -49.53 -17.61
N ALA A 20 19.30 -48.34 -17.35
CA ALA A 20 18.69 -47.00 -17.53
C ALA A 20 17.89 -46.58 -16.28
N SER A 21 18.44 -45.68 -15.45
CA SER A 21 18.16 -44.22 -15.45
C SER A 21 17.06 -43.89 -14.41
N ALA A 22 17.12 -42.86 -13.56
CA ALA A 22 17.72 -41.55 -13.72
C ALA A 22 18.15 -40.96 -12.36
N ALA A 23 19.36 -40.39 -12.33
CA ALA A 23 19.77 -39.39 -11.36
C ALA A 23 19.25 -38.01 -11.79
N CYS A 24 18.97 -37.14 -10.83
CA CYS A 24 18.72 -35.72 -11.06
C CYS A 24 19.84 -35.08 -11.90
N PRO A 25 19.50 -34.03 -12.66
CA PRO A 25 20.35 -32.86 -12.59
C PRO A 25 19.53 -31.56 -12.54
N SER A 26 19.79 -30.78 -11.49
CA SER A 26 19.66 -29.33 -11.52
C SER A 26 20.76 -28.77 -12.42
N SER A 27 20.40 -28.28 -13.61
CA SER A 27 21.26 -27.48 -14.48
C SER A 27 20.46 -26.32 -15.09
N PRO A 28 21.02 -25.10 -15.18
CA PRO A 28 20.31 -23.93 -15.67
C PRO A 28 20.64 -23.68 -17.14
N LEU A 29 19.81 -24.14 -18.08
CA LEU A 29 19.93 -23.73 -19.49
C LEU A 29 18.57 -23.68 -20.19
N VAL A 30 18.31 -22.48 -20.73
CA VAL A 30 17.22 -22.06 -21.65
C VAL A 30 15.81 -22.21 -21.07
N ARG A 31 15.44 -21.24 -20.23
CA ARG A 31 14.04 -20.99 -19.82
C ARG A 31 13.26 -20.53 -21.05
N ASP A 32 12.36 -21.38 -21.53
CA ASP A 32 11.16 -20.89 -22.19
C ASP A 32 10.51 -19.86 -21.24
N PHE A 33 10.09 -18.71 -21.77
CA PHE A 33 9.56 -17.55 -21.01
C PHE A 33 8.30 -17.86 -20.15
N VAL A 34 7.88 -19.12 -20.06
CA VAL A 34 6.66 -19.60 -19.40
C VAL A 34 6.99 -20.86 -18.57
N SER A 35 7.75 -20.75 -17.47
CA SER A 35 7.95 -21.92 -16.58
C SER A 35 8.26 -21.66 -15.11
N ASP A 36 8.33 -20.41 -14.63
CA ASP A 36 8.52 -20.16 -13.19
C ASP A 36 7.18 -20.11 -12.41
N TRP A 37 6.05 -20.19 -13.12
CA TRP A 37 4.71 -20.14 -12.52
C TRP A 37 4.28 -21.52 -12.02
N SER A 38 4.28 -21.70 -10.70
CA SER A 38 3.86 -22.98 -10.10
C SER A 38 2.32 -23.12 -10.07
N PRO A 39 1.77 -24.34 -9.97
CA PRO A 39 0.34 -24.57 -9.70
C PRO A 39 -0.17 -23.86 -8.43
N LEU A 40 0.70 -23.62 -7.45
CA LEU A 40 0.35 -22.93 -6.22
C LEU A 40 0.11 -21.42 -6.43
N HIS A 41 0.87 -20.80 -7.36
CA HIS A 41 0.65 -19.43 -7.83
C HIS A 41 -0.69 -19.33 -8.58
N GLU A 42 -0.94 -20.25 -9.51
CA GLU A 42 -2.20 -20.36 -10.26
C GLU A 42 -3.42 -20.51 -9.35
N ALA A 43 -3.34 -21.36 -8.33
CA ALA A 43 -4.42 -21.51 -7.36
C ALA A 43 -4.62 -20.25 -6.51
N SER A 44 -3.54 -19.54 -6.20
CA SER A 44 -3.56 -18.33 -5.37
C SER A 44 -4.14 -17.13 -6.09
N ILE A 45 -3.71 -16.84 -7.32
CA ILE A 45 -4.20 -15.70 -8.12
C ILE A 45 -5.70 -15.81 -8.40
N HIS A 46 -6.20 -17.03 -8.61
CA HIS A 46 -7.61 -17.29 -8.91
C HIS A 46 -8.47 -17.64 -7.68
N GLY A 47 -7.89 -17.62 -6.47
CA GLY A 47 -8.66 -17.88 -5.25
C GLY A 47 -9.19 -19.32 -5.13
N ARG A 48 -8.56 -20.30 -5.79
CA ARG A 48 -8.99 -21.71 -5.79
C ARG A 48 -8.57 -22.41 -4.50
N LEU A 49 -9.24 -22.08 -3.39
CA LEU A 49 -8.91 -22.55 -2.04
C LEU A 49 -8.75 -24.08 -1.92
N LEU A 50 -9.64 -24.86 -2.53
CA LEU A 50 -9.59 -26.32 -2.46
C LEU A 50 -8.36 -26.88 -3.18
N SER A 51 -8.06 -26.35 -4.37
CA SER A 51 -6.86 -26.70 -5.13
C SER A 51 -5.59 -26.33 -4.36
N LEU A 52 -5.57 -25.13 -3.77
CA LEU A 52 -4.47 -24.66 -2.95
C LEU A 52 -4.18 -25.61 -1.77
N LYS A 53 -5.20 -25.98 -0.99
CA LYS A 53 -5.08 -26.94 0.13
C LYS A 53 -4.54 -28.29 -0.34
N LYS A 54 -5.09 -28.83 -1.43
CA LYS A 54 -4.64 -30.10 -1.99
C LYS A 54 -3.17 -30.06 -2.43
N LEU A 55 -2.72 -28.96 -3.04
CA LEU A 55 -1.32 -28.79 -3.44
C LEU A 55 -0.39 -28.75 -2.23
N ILE A 56 -0.78 -28.07 -1.15
CA ILE A 56 0.00 -28.04 0.10
C ILE A 56 0.05 -29.43 0.76
N GLU A 57 -1.07 -30.15 0.79
CA GLU A 57 -1.14 -31.54 1.28
C GLU A 57 -0.25 -32.50 0.47
N GLN A 58 -0.03 -32.22 -0.81
CA GLN A 58 0.90 -32.96 -1.68
C GLN A 58 2.39 -32.61 -1.44
N GLY A 59 2.68 -31.71 -0.49
CA GLY A 59 4.05 -31.33 -0.12
C GLY A 59 4.65 -30.19 -0.96
N ASN A 60 3.83 -29.40 -1.66
CA ASN A 60 4.32 -28.19 -2.32
C ASN A 60 4.71 -27.14 -1.27
N ASP A 61 5.91 -26.56 -1.40
CA ASP A 61 6.37 -25.48 -0.53
C ASP A 61 5.56 -24.20 -0.76
N VAL A 62 5.05 -23.61 0.32
CA VAL A 62 4.27 -22.36 0.29
C VAL A 62 5.13 -21.13 0.01
N ASN A 63 6.45 -21.25 0.18
CA ASN A 63 7.43 -20.20 -0.05
C ASN A 63 8.12 -20.31 -1.40
N LEU A 64 7.59 -21.12 -2.33
CA LEU A 64 8.02 -21.09 -3.73
C LEU A 64 7.90 -19.67 -4.28
N VAL A 65 8.93 -19.23 -5.00
CA VAL A 65 8.97 -17.92 -5.63
C VAL A 65 9.28 -18.02 -7.11
N THR A 66 8.74 -17.10 -7.91
CA THR A 66 9.11 -16.92 -9.32
C THR A 66 10.50 -16.25 -9.45
N ALA A 67 11.00 -16.07 -10.67
CA ALA A 67 12.21 -15.28 -10.91
C ALA A 67 12.13 -13.85 -10.32
N ASP A 68 10.93 -13.27 -10.31
CA ASP A 68 10.65 -11.93 -9.82
C ASP A 68 10.42 -11.88 -8.30
N GLN A 69 10.75 -12.96 -7.59
CA GLN A 69 10.54 -13.11 -6.15
C GLN A 69 9.06 -13.01 -5.73
N VAL A 70 8.14 -13.27 -6.66
CA VAL A 70 6.70 -13.31 -6.38
C VAL A 70 6.37 -14.65 -5.73
N SER A 71 5.61 -14.63 -4.64
CA SER A 71 5.16 -15.85 -3.93
C SER A 71 3.65 -16.08 -4.11
N PRO A 72 3.12 -17.28 -3.83
CA PRO A 72 1.68 -17.53 -3.80
C PRO A 72 0.92 -16.56 -2.87
N LEU A 73 1.54 -16.14 -1.77
CA LEU A 73 0.94 -15.17 -0.85
C LEU A 73 0.79 -13.80 -1.49
N HIS A 74 1.76 -13.36 -2.29
CA HIS A 74 1.65 -12.12 -3.06
C HIS A 74 0.43 -12.14 -3.99
N GLU A 75 0.24 -13.25 -4.71
CA GLU A 75 -0.87 -13.42 -5.66
C GLU A 75 -2.23 -13.51 -4.95
N ALA A 76 -2.31 -14.27 -3.85
CA ALA A 76 -3.53 -14.33 -3.05
C ALA A 76 -3.93 -12.94 -2.53
N CYS A 77 -2.96 -12.12 -2.11
CA CYS A 77 -3.22 -10.75 -1.62
C CYS A 77 -3.60 -9.79 -2.75
N LEU A 78 -2.97 -9.93 -3.93
CA LEU A 78 -3.27 -9.14 -5.11
C LEU A 78 -4.66 -9.44 -5.67
N GLY A 79 -5.11 -10.70 -5.61
CA GLY A 79 -6.47 -11.11 -5.95
C GLY A 79 -7.50 -10.87 -4.83
N GLY A 80 -7.06 -10.45 -3.63
CA GLY A 80 -7.94 -10.21 -2.49
C GLY A 80 -8.49 -11.48 -1.81
N HIS A 81 -7.90 -12.65 -2.10
CA HIS A 81 -8.36 -13.97 -1.67
C HIS A 81 -7.94 -14.30 -0.23
N ALA A 82 -8.60 -13.68 0.75
CA ALA A 82 -8.27 -13.80 2.18
C ALA A 82 -8.24 -15.25 2.70
N ALA A 83 -9.11 -16.12 2.18
CA ALA A 83 -9.11 -17.54 2.56
C ALA A 83 -7.84 -18.27 2.09
N CYS A 84 -7.37 -17.98 0.88
CA CYS A 84 -6.11 -18.51 0.36
C CYS A 84 -4.92 -17.96 1.15
N ALA A 85 -4.88 -16.64 1.38
CA ALA A 85 -3.85 -15.99 2.18
C ALA A 85 -3.79 -16.59 3.60
N SER A 86 -4.94 -16.82 4.25
CA SER A 86 -5.01 -17.46 5.58
C SER A 86 -4.41 -18.87 5.59
N VAL A 87 -4.70 -19.70 4.58
CA VAL A 87 -4.11 -21.04 4.47
C VAL A 87 -2.60 -20.94 4.28
N LEU A 88 -2.13 -20.08 3.38
CA LEU A 88 -0.69 -19.90 3.12
C LEU A 88 0.06 -19.46 4.39
N LEU A 89 -0.47 -18.48 5.11
CA LEU A 89 0.11 -17.98 6.37
C LEU A 89 0.15 -19.06 7.46
N LYS A 90 -0.91 -19.88 7.58
CA LYS A 90 -0.95 -21.01 8.53
C LYS A 90 0.11 -22.06 8.25
N HIS A 91 0.50 -22.22 6.99
CA HIS A 91 1.55 -23.15 6.56
C HIS A 91 2.94 -22.50 6.47
N GLY A 92 3.13 -21.30 7.03
CA GLY A 92 4.45 -20.68 7.15
C GLY A 92 4.88 -19.84 5.95
N ALA A 93 3.94 -19.29 5.18
CA ALA A 93 4.27 -18.34 4.12
C ALA A 93 4.92 -17.07 4.68
N GLN A 94 5.96 -16.58 4.01
CA GLN A 94 6.68 -15.36 4.38
C GLN A 94 5.82 -14.11 4.19
N VAL A 95 5.34 -13.54 5.29
CA VAL A 95 4.44 -12.36 5.31
C VAL A 95 5.11 -11.07 4.79
N ASN A 96 6.43 -10.97 4.94
CA ASN A 96 7.23 -9.80 4.56
C ASN A 96 8.15 -10.08 3.36
N GLY A 97 7.82 -11.09 2.54
CA GLY A 97 8.52 -11.29 1.27
C GLY A 97 8.46 -10.03 0.40
N VAL A 98 9.51 -9.78 -0.37
CA VAL A 98 9.63 -8.59 -1.22
C VAL A 98 9.94 -9.05 -2.63
N THR A 99 9.14 -8.62 -3.60
CA THR A 99 9.38 -8.88 -5.03
C THR A 99 10.50 -8.00 -5.57
N VAL A 100 10.98 -8.27 -6.80
CA VAL A 100 11.96 -7.40 -7.49
C VAL A 100 11.44 -5.96 -7.68
N ASP A 101 10.13 -5.77 -7.77
CA ASP A 101 9.45 -4.47 -7.87
C ASP A 101 9.14 -3.85 -6.49
N TRP A 102 9.73 -4.37 -5.41
CA TRP A 102 9.53 -3.92 -4.03
C TRP A 102 8.13 -4.15 -3.46
N HIS A 103 7.28 -4.93 -4.14
CA HIS A 103 5.96 -5.26 -3.64
C HIS A 103 6.06 -6.23 -2.47
N THR A 104 5.23 -6.00 -1.46
CA THR A 104 5.01 -6.91 -0.33
C THR A 104 3.59 -7.47 -0.41
N PRO A 105 3.26 -8.57 0.29
CA PRO A 105 1.89 -9.02 0.41
C PRO A 105 0.96 -7.92 0.97
N LEU A 106 1.45 -7.10 1.90
CA LEU A 106 0.71 -5.96 2.47
C LEU A 106 0.40 -4.91 1.41
N PHE A 107 1.38 -4.55 0.57
CA PHE A 107 1.17 -3.66 -0.57
C PHE A 107 0.14 -4.24 -1.55
N ASN A 108 0.24 -5.52 -1.92
CA ASN A 108 -0.70 -6.17 -2.84
C ASN A 108 -2.14 -6.19 -2.29
N SER A 109 -2.32 -6.35 -0.97
CA SER A 109 -3.65 -6.23 -0.34
C SER A 109 -4.23 -4.82 -0.44
N CYS A 110 -3.38 -3.80 -0.45
CA CYS A 110 -3.79 -2.41 -0.70
C CYS A 110 -4.05 -2.14 -2.19
N VAL A 111 -3.41 -2.86 -3.11
CA VAL A 111 -3.78 -2.81 -4.54
C VAL A 111 -5.18 -3.36 -4.75
N SER A 112 -5.47 -4.52 -4.17
CA SER A 112 -6.77 -5.20 -4.29
C SER A 112 -7.90 -4.54 -3.50
N GLY A 113 -7.56 -3.79 -2.46
CA GLY A 113 -8.53 -3.21 -1.52
C GLY A 113 -9.10 -4.22 -0.52
N SER A 114 -8.50 -5.42 -0.42
CA SER A 114 -8.97 -6.46 0.49
C SER A 114 -8.55 -6.16 1.93
N VAL A 115 -9.45 -5.53 2.68
CA VAL A 115 -9.30 -5.27 4.13
C VAL A 115 -9.09 -6.56 4.91
N ALA A 116 -9.72 -7.66 4.48
CA ALA A 116 -9.57 -8.97 5.09
C ALA A 116 -8.14 -9.50 4.95
N CYS A 117 -7.55 -9.45 3.74
CA CYS A 117 -6.14 -9.79 3.54
C CYS A 117 -5.23 -8.86 4.36
N LEU A 118 -5.50 -7.55 4.31
CA LEU A 118 -4.71 -6.55 5.02
C LEU A 118 -4.68 -6.83 6.52
N ASN A 119 -5.84 -7.08 7.14
CA ASN A 119 -5.92 -7.37 8.57
C ASN A 119 -5.22 -8.69 8.94
N LEU A 120 -5.41 -9.75 8.13
CA LEU A 120 -4.72 -11.04 8.33
C LEU A 120 -3.19 -10.88 8.29
N LEU A 121 -2.67 -10.15 7.31
CA LEU A 121 -1.23 -9.91 7.19
C LEU A 121 -0.68 -9.16 8.40
N LEU A 122 -1.40 -8.16 8.89
CA LEU A 122 -1.02 -7.38 10.07
C LEU A 122 -1.05 -8.22 11.36
N GLU A 123 -2.01 -9.13 11.50
CA GLU A 123 -2.06 -10.11 12.60
C GLU A 123 -0.88 -11.08 12.57
N HIS A 124 -0.38 -11.39 11.38
CA HIS A 124 0.80 -12.23 11.16
C HIS A 124 2.13 -11.45 11.14
N GLY A 125 2.14 -10.17 11.54
CA GLY A 125 3.38 -9.39 11.70
C GLY A 125 3.92 -8.77 10.41
N ALA A 126 3.06 -8.46 9.45
CA ALA A 126 3.44 -7.65 8.29
C ALA A 126 3.98 -6.28 8.73
N SER A 127 5.11 -5.86 8.14
CA SER A 127 5.70 -4.55 8.37
C SER A 127 4.82 -3.44 7.79
N LEU A 128 4.51 -2.46 8.63
CA LEU A 128 3.83 -1.23 8.20
C LEU A 128 4.72 -0.29 7.40
N GLN A 129 6.04 -0.39 7.59
CA GLN A 129 7.01 0.40 6.84
C GLN A 129 7.35 -0.35 5.55
N PRO A 130 7.16 0.27 4.38
CA PRO A 130 7.56 -0.34 3.13
C PRO A 130 9.09 -0.47 3.06
N PRO A 131 9.62 -1.49 2.38
CA PRO A 131 11.06 -1.62 2.16
C PRO A 131 11.60 -0.55 1.20
N CYS A 132 10.73 0.04 0.38
CA CYS A 132 11.08 1.06 -0.61
C CYS A 132 9.92 2.07 -0.77
N ASP A 133 10.27 3.34 -0.97
CA ASP A 133 9.30 4.41 -1.26
C ASP A 133 8.46 4.18 -2.53
N LEU A 134 8.90 3.29 -3.43
CA LEU A 134 8.15 2.94 -4.64
C LEU A 134 6.87 2.13 -4.35
N ALA A 135 6.80 1.45 -3.20
CA ALA A 135 5.74 0.50 -2.87
C ALA A 135 5.12 0.78 -1.49
N SER A 136 4.71 2.03 -1.24
CA SER A 136 4.07 2.42 0.02
C SER A 136 2.59 1.99 0.09
N PRO A 137 2.18 1.10 1.02
CA PRO A 137 0.81 0.57 1.07
C PRO A 137 -0.26 1.64 1.28
N ILE A 138 0.01 2.63 2.15
CA ILE A 138 -0.95 3.71 2.43
C ILE A 138 -1.14 4.65 1.25
N HIS A 139 -0.09 4.92 0.47
CA HIS A 139 -0.20 5.73 -0.74
C HIS A 139 -1.02 5.00 -1.81
N GLU A 140 -0.80 3.70 -2.00
CA GLU A 140 -1.55 2.91 -2.98
C GLU A 140 -3.03 2.78 -2.60
N ALA A 141 -3.34 2.54 -1.33
CA ALA A 141 -4.72 2.55 -0.83
C ALA A 141 -5.39 3.93 -1.01
N ALA A 142 -4.67 5.01 -0.71
CA ALA A 142 -5.16 6.38 -0.88
C ALA A 142 -5.41 6.72 -2.36
N LYS A 143 -4.48 6.37 -3.25
CA LYS A 143 -4.58 6.55 -4.71
C LYS A 143 -5.82 5.87 -5.30
N ARG A 144 -6.11 4.64 -4.85
CA ARG A 144 -7.22 3.82 -5.35
C ARG A 144 -8.56 4.08 -4.69
N GLY A 145 -8.61 4.90 -3.64
CA GLY A 145 -9.85 5.17 -2.92
C GLY A 145 -10.28 4.09 -1.93
N HIS A 146 -9.35 3.22 -1.49
CA HIS A 146 -9.65 2.12 -0.56
C HIS A 146 -9.71 2.62 0.89
N VAL A 147 -10.80 3.32 1.23
CA VAL A 147 -10.98 4.03 2.51
C VAL A 147 -10.77 3.12 3.72
N GLN A 148 -11.30 1.90 3.68
CA GLN A 148 -11.20 0.96 4.80
C GLN A 148 -9.75 0.45 4.98
N CYS A 149 -8.99 0.30 3.90
CA CYS A 149 -7.56 -0.01 3.99
C CYS A 149 -6.78 1.16 4.59
N VAL A 150 -7.07 2.39 4.14
CA VAL A 150 -6.49 3.62 4.71
C VAL A 150 -6.81 3.72 6.20
N GLU A 151 -8.06 3.50 6.60
CA GLU A 151 -8.49 3.50 8.00
C GLU A 151 -7.75 2.43 8.82
N LEU A 152 -7.65 1.21 8.33
CA LEU A 152 -6.97 0.13 9.04
C LEU A 152 -5.47 0.43 9.22
N LEU A 153 -4.77 0.82 8.15
CA LEU A 153 -3.35 1.21 8.22
C LEU A 153 -3.16 2.41 9.16
N ALA A 154 -4.02 3.41 8.99
CA ALA A 154 -4.07 4.58 9.85
C ALA A 154 -4.53 4.24 11.25
N SER A 155 -5.06 3.06 11.60
CA SER A 155 -5.33 2.67 12.99
C SER A 155 -4.12 1.95 13.62
N ARG A 156 -3.30 1.28 12.81
CA ARG A 156 -2.17 0.45 13.24
C ARG A 156 -0.84 1.18 13.43
N GLY A 157 -0.74 2.45 13.00
CA GLY A 157 0.41 3.30 13.36
C GLY A 157 1.29 3.71 12.19
N VAL A 158 0.82 3.52 10.96
CA VAL A 158 1.49 4.08 9.79
C VAL A 158 1.61 5.60 9.93
N ASN A 159 2.76 6.15 9.52
CA ASN A 159 2.92 7.58 9.39
C ASN A 159 2.05 8.10 8.24
N ILE A 160 0.92 8.71 8.57
CA ILE A 160 -0.04 9.25 7.58
C ILE A 160 0.46 10.48 6.83
N ASP A 161 1.49 11.15 7.36
CA ASP A 161 2.13 12.31 6.72
C ASP A 161 3.47 11.90 6.07
N HIS A 162 3.71 10.60 5.89
CA HIS A 162 4.90 10.11 5.20
C HIS A 162 4.97 10.71 3.81
N ASN A 163 6.00 11.52 3.55
CA ASN A 163 6.14 12.26 2.31
C ASN A 163 7.19 11.60 1.43
N ILE A 164 6.74 11.05 0.31
CA ILE A 164 7.61 10.43 -0.70
C ILE A 164 7.92 11.48 -1.76
N LYS A 165 9.21 11.75 -2.00
CA LYS A 165 9.68 12.89 -2.83
C LYS A 165 8.94 13.08 -4.16
N HIS A 166 8.59 12.00 -4.86
CA HIS A 166 7.94 12.04 -6.17
C HIS A 166 6.41 11.88 -6.12
N LEU A 167 5.84 11.39 -5.01
CA LEU A 167 4.39 11.19 -4.85
C LEU A 167 3.74 12.28 -3.98
N GLY A 168 4.44 12.79 -2.97
CA GLY A 168 3.88 13.62 -1.91
C GLY A 168 3.43 12.79 -0.72
N THR A 169 2.43 13.28 0.02
CA THR A 169 1.78 12.59 1.13
C THR A 169 0.61 11.73 0.65
N PRO A 170 0.10 10.77 1.47
CA PRO A 170 -1.12 10.02 1.15
C PRO A 170 -2.32 10.93 0.89
N LEU A 171 -2.44 12.04 1.63
CA LEU A 171 -3.50 13.03 1.42
C LEU A 171 -3.37 13.70 0.05
N TYR A 172 -2.16 14.11 -0.33
CA TYR A 172 -1.91 14.68 -1.66
C TYR A 172 -2.28 13.70 -2.77
N VAL A 173 -1.87 12.43 -2.66
CA VAL A 173 -2.18 11.39 -3.64
C VAL A 173 -3.69 11.12 -3.72
N ALA A 174 -4.40 11.09 -2.58
CA ALA A 174 -5.86 10.99 -2.58
C ALA A 174 -6.51 12.18 -3.31
N CYS A 175 -6.04 13.41 -3.08
CA CYS A 175 -6.55 14.60 -3.76
C CYS A 175 -6.24 14.60 -5.26
N GLU A 176 -5.02 14.23 -5.67
CA GLU A 176 -4.61 14.15 -7.09
C GLU A 176 -5.46 13.13 -7.88
N ASN A 177 -5.90 12.06 -7.21
CA ASN A 177 -6.76 11.02 -7.80
C ASN A 177 -8.26 11.22 -7.48
N GLN A 178 -8.67 12.39 -6.97
CA GLN A 178 -10.06 12.76 -6.69
C GLN A 178 -10.78 11.82 -5.68
N GLN A 179 -10.02 11.17 -4.80
CA GLN A 179 -10.53 10.22 -3.81
C GLN A 179 -11.05 10.95 -2.56
N LEU A 180 -12.22 11.60 -2.68
CA LEU A 180 -12.82 12.42 -1.63
C LEU A 180 -12.95 11.69 -0.29
N SER A 181 -13.46 10.46 -0.30
CA SER A 181 -13.68 9.67 0.92
C SER A 181 -12.37 9.31 1.62
N CYS A 182 -11.31 9.02 0.87
CA CYS A 182 -9.97 8.79 1.44
C CYS A 182 -9.39 10.09 2.01
N ALA A 183 -9.50 11.21 1.27
CA ALA A 183 -9.04 12.51 1.76
C ALA A 183 -9.73 12.90 3.07
N LYS A 184 -11.07 12.74 3.14
CA LYS A 184 -11.84 12.97 4.36
C LYS A 184 -11.34 12.10 5.50
N LYS A 185 -11.17 10.81 5.27
CA LYS A 185 -10.72 9.88 6.31
C LYS A 185 -9.30 10.18 6.81
N LEU A 186 -8.38 10.56 5.92
CA LEU A 186 -7.02 10.97 6.28
C LEU A 186 -7.03 12.23 7.16
N LEU A 187 -7.84 13.23 6.80
CA LEU A 187 -8.00 14.47 7.56
C LEU A 187 -8.64 14.25 8.94
N GLU A 188 -9.68 13.42 9.02
CA GLU A 188 -10.28 12.99 10.28
C GLU A 188 -9.27 12.27 11.18
N SER A 189 -8.40 11.45 10.57
CA SER A 189 -7.31 10.74 11.25
C SER A 189 -6.18 11.66 11.70
N GLY A 190 -6.17 12.93 11.25
CA GLY A 190 -5.23 13.97 11.66
C GLY A 190 -4.11 14.26 10.67
N ALA A 191 -4.28 13.95 9.38
CA ALA A 191 -3.31 14.31 8.34
C ALA A 191 -3.11 15.82 8.27
N ASN A 192 -1.88 16.24 8.04
CA ASN A 192 -1.58 17.64 7.84
C ASN A 192 -2.14 18.09 6.49
N VAL A 193 -3.22 18.86 6.55
CA VAL A 193 -3.94 19.41 5.39
C VAL A 193 -3.06 20.22 4.43
N ASN A 194 -1.94 20.77 4.92
CA ASN A 194 -1.04 21.61 4.12
C ASN A 194 0.18 20.84 3.56
N SER A 195 0.43 19.62 4.03
CA SER A 195 1.56 18.81 3.59
C SER A 195 1.22 18.08 2.29
N GLY A 196 1.84 18.51 1.19
CA GLY A 196 1.64 17.94 -0.14
C GLY A 196 2.92 17.36 -0.77
N ARG A 197 3.10 17.59 -2.07
CA ARG A 197 4.30 17.19 -2.83
C ARG A 197 5.24 18.38 -3.00
N GLY A 198 6.30 18.43 -2.20
CA GLY A 198 7.18 19.60 -2.14
C GLY A 198 6.42 20.85 -1.67
N LEU A 199 6.37 21.90 -2.49
CA LEU A 199 5.59 23.12 -2.23
C LEU A 199 4.14 23.05 -2.75
N ASP A 200 3.78 22.03 -3.54
CA ASP A 200 2.41 21.86 -4.06
C ASP A 200 1.54 21.21 -2.96
N SER A 201 0.75 22.01 -2.27
CA SER A 201 -0.18 21.55 -1.22
C SER A 201 -1.37 20.77 -1.80
N PRO A 202 -2.09 19.96 -0.99
CA PRO A 202 -3.33 19.31 -1.42
C PRO A 202 -4.38 20.28 -1.99
N LEU A 203 -4.40 21.53 -1.51
CA LEU A 203 -5.32 22.55 -2.02
C LEU A 203 -4.96 23.02 -3.45
N HIS A 204 -3.69 23.04 -3.82
CA HIS A 204 -3.27 23.35 -5.19
C HIS A 204 -3.77 22.29 -6.17
N THR A 205 -3.62 21.00 -5.84
CA THR A 205 -4.07 19.92 -6.74
C THR A 205 -5.60 19.88 -6.86
N ALA A 206 -6.33 20.10 -5.75
CA ALA A 206 -7.79 20.18 -5.78
C ALA A 206 -8.32 21.40 -6.59
N ALA A 207 -7.60 22.53 -6.55
CA ALA A 207 -7.92 23.69 -7.36
C ALA A 207 -7.69 23.44 -8.86
N ARG A 208 -6.55 22.82 -9.20
CA ARG A 208 -6.20 22.43 -10.57
C ARG A 208 -7.20 21.45 -11.17
N SER A 209 -7.71 20.52 -10.37
CA SER A 209 -8.72 19.54 -10.78
C SER A 209 -10.16 20.08 -10.75
N CYS A 210 -10.37 21.35 -10.39
CA CYS A 210 -11.70 21.97 -10.26
C CYS A 210 -12.64 21.19 -9.31
N SER A 211 -12.10 20.52 -8.29
CA SER A 211 -12.89 19.71 -7.35
C SER A 211 -13.47 20.56 -6.22
N VAL A 212 -14.73 20.99 -6.40
CA VAL A 212 -15.46 21.78 -5.40
C VAL A 212 -15.51 21.08 -4.03
N GLU A 213 -15.77 19.77 -4.03
CA GLU A 213 -15.93 19.00 -2.80
C GLU A 213 -14.61 18.86 -2.03
N LEU A 214 -13.50 18.58 -2.74
CA LEU A 214 -12.18 18.54 -2.12
C LEU A 214 -11.74 19.90 -1.61
N VAL A 215 -11.98 20.98 -2.36
CA VAL A 215 -11.62 22.34 -1.93
C VAL A 215 -12.37 22.71 -0.65
N LYS A 216 -13.70 22.47 -0.59
CA LYS A 216 -14.50 22.71 0.62
C LYS A 216 -13.98 21.89 1.80
N LEU A 217 -13.76 20.59 1.59
CA LEU A 217 -13.23 19.69 2.61
C LEU A 217 -11.89 20.20 3.16
N LEU A 218 -10.91 20.48 2.28
CA LEU A 218 -9.59 20.95 2.68
C LEU A 218 -9.67 22.28 3.43
N MET A 219 -10.47 23.24 2.97
CA MET A 219 -10.68 24.51 3.68
C MET A 219 -11.31 24.31 5.06
N ASP A 220 -12.26 23.39 5.19
CA ASP A 220 -12.90 23.09 6.47
C ASP A 220 -11.94 22.45 7.48
N PHE A 221 -10.89 21.76 7.00
CA PHE A 221 -9.78 21.27 7.82
C PHE A 221 -8.61 22.25 7.96
N GLY A 222 -8.75 23.49 7.45
CA GLY A 222 -7.78 24.57 7.66
C GLY A 222 -6.63 24.60 6.65
N ALA A 223 -6.87 24.18 5.41
CA ALA A 223 -5.94 24.40 4.32
C ALA A 223 -5.63 25.90 4.15
N ASP A 224 -4.36 26.24 4.01
CA ASP A 224 -3.92 27.59 3.74
C ASP A 224 -4.26 27.96 2.28
N VAL A 225 -5.03 29.02 2.10
CA VAL A 225 -5.44 29.54 0.79
C VAL A 225 -4.38 30.48 0.18
N TRP A 226 -3.42 30.93 0.98
CA TRP A 226 -2.37 31.89 0.60
C TRP A 226 -1.02 31.24 0.31
N VAL A 227 -0.88 29.95 0.62
CA VAL A 227 0.32 29.16 0.34
C VAL A 227 0.68 29.25 -1.14
N LYS A 228 1.97 29.28 -1.44
CA LYS A 228 2.48 29.34 -2.81
C LYS A 228 3.28 28.09 -3.15
N ASN A 229 3.05 27.55 -4.34
CA ASN A 229 3.83 26.43 -4.85
C ASN A 229 5.19 26.88 -5.42
N ALA A 230 5.92 25.94 -6.05
CA ALA A 230 7.22 26.21 -6.66
C ALA A 230 7.18 27.21 -7.84
N GLU A 231 6.01 27.41 -8.45
CA GLU A 231 5.78 28.42 -9.49
C GLU A 231 5.38 29.78 -8.92
N ASN A 232 5.45 29.95 -7.59
CA ASN A 232 5.01 31.15 -6.86
C ASN A 232 3.52 31.47 -7.06
N LYS A 233 2.70 30.45 -7.40
CA LYS A 233 1.25 30.59 -7.60
C LYS A 233 0.48 30.13 -6.37
N ARG A 234 -0.60 30.84 -6.05
CA ARG A 234 -1.59 30.41 -5.03
C ARG A 234 -2.56 29.37 -5.60
N PRO A 235 -3.25 28.57 -4.76
CA PRO A 235 -4.26 27.63 -5.22
C PRO A 235 -5.33 28.26 -6.14
N VAL A 236 -5.83 29.45 -5.80
CA VAL A 236 -6.85 30.16 -6.61
C VAL A 236 -6.36 30.51 -8.02
N GLU A 237 -5.06 30.72 -8.21
CA GLU A 237 -4.45 31.09 -9.50
C GLU A 237 -4.27 29.87 -10.41
N LEU A 238 -4.41 28.66 -9.88
CA LEU A 238 -4.39 27.41 -10.65
C LEU A 238 -5.78 26.96 -11.13
N VAL A 239 -6.83 27.67 -10.72
CA VAL A 239 -8.22 27.31 -11.05
C VAL A 239 -8.49 27.57 -12.54
N PRO A 240 -9.01 26.58 -13.29
CA PRO A 240 -9.39 26.78 -14.68
C PRO A 240 -10.49 27.86 -14.83
N PRO A 241 -10.48 28.64 -15.92
CA PRO A 241 -11.52 29.66 -16.16
C PRO A 241 -12.90 29.00 -16.27
N GLY A 242 -13.91 29.60 -15.66
CA GLY A 242 -15.29 29.08 -15.62
C GLY A 242 -15.56 28.05 -14.52
N CYS A 243 -14.54 27.63 -13.76
CA CYS A 243 -14.72 26.72 -12.64
C CYS A 243 -15.36 27.43 -11.42
N PRO A 244 -16.39 26.85 -10.76
CA PRO A 244 -17.03 27.44 -9.58
C PRO A 244 -16.09 27.54 -8.36
N VAL A 245 -14.98 26.79 -8.36
CA VAL A 245 -13.95 26.86 -7.31
C VAL A 245 -13.37 28.27 -7.16
N GLY A 246 -13.25 29.04 -8.26
CA GLY A 246 -12.74 30.41 -8.18
C GLY A 246 -13.60 31.31 -7.30
N GLN A 247 -14.92 31.18 -7.40
CA GLN A 247 -15.87 31.90 -6.54
C GLN A 247 -15.79 31.44 -5.09
N LEU A 248 -15.52 30.15 -4.84
CA LEU A 248 -15.36 29.63 -3.48
C LEU A 248 -14.14 30.21 -2.77
N PHE A 249 -13.01 30.38 -3.47
CA PHE A 249 -11.85 31.05 -2.91
C PHE A 249 -12.16 32.50 -2.53
N LEU A 250 -12.80 33.26 -3.43
CA LEU A 250 -13.19 34.66 -3.18
C LEU A 250 -14.12 34.80 -1.96
N GLN A 251 -15.08 33.90 -1.80
CA GLN A 251 -15.97 33.89 -0.64
C GLN A 251 -15.25 33.58 0.69
N ARG A 252 -14.07 32.94 0.62
CA ARG A 252 -13.29 32.47 1.77
C ARG A 252 -11.99 33.27 1.98
N GLU A 253 -11.78 34.38 1.27
CA GLU A 253 -10.62 35.28 1.50
C GLU A 253 -10.69 36.03 2.84
N GLY A 254 -11.88 36.15 3.43
CA GLY A 254 -12.08 36.76 4.75
C GLY A 254 -11.54 35.91 5.91
N PRO A 255 -11.42 36.51 7.12
CA PRO A 255 -11.00 35.77 8.31
C PRO A 255 -11.98 34.62 8.62
N LEU A 256 -11.44 33.48 9.05
CA LEU A 256 -12.25 32.35 9.51
C LEU A 256 -13.11 32.77 10.71
N SER A 257 -14.30 32.18 10.83
CA SER A 257 -15.15 32.40 12.00
C SER A 257 -14.43 31.98 13.28
N LEU A 258 -14.74 32.62 14.40
CA LEU A 258 -14.15 32.25 15.70
C LEU A 258 -14.36 30.77 16.03
N MET A 259 -15.55 30.22 15.72
CA MET A 259 -15.83 28.79 15.88
C MET A 259 -14.86 27.91 15.08
N GLN A 260 -14.56 28.30 13.84
CA GLN A 260 -13.63 27.56 13.00
C GLN A 260 -12.19 27.63 13.52
N LEU A 261 -11.76 28.82 13.96
CA LEU A 261 -10.45 28.99 14.60
C LEU A 261 -10.34 28.12 15.86
N CYS A 262 -11.37 28.13 16.72
CA CYS A 262 -11.44 27.29 17.90
C CYS A 262 -11.35 25.80 17.54
N ARG A 263 -12.06 25.34 16.51
CA ARG A 263 -11.99 23.95 16.05
C ARG A 263 -10.58 23.56 15.65
N LEU A 264 -9.91 24.36 14.82
CA LEU A 264 -8.55 24.08 14.37
C LEU A 264 -7.56 24.09 15.54
N CYS A 265 -7.68 25.04 16.47
CA CYS A 265 -6.85 25.11 17.66
C CYS A 265 -7.04 23.89 18.57
N ILE A 266 -8.29 23.52 18.87
CA ILE A 266 -8.60 22.36 19.73
C ILE A 266 -8.09 21.07 19.09
N ARG A 267 -8.33 20.86 17.79
CA ARG A 267 -7.84 19.67 17.08
C ARG A 267 -6.32 19.56 17.11
N ARG A 268 -5.59 20.68 16.98
CA ARG A 268 -4.11 20.70 17.11
C ARG A 268 -3.60 20.26 18.47
N CYS A 269 -4.39 20.38 19.54
CA CYS A 269 -4.02 19.87 20.86
C CYS A 269 -4.04 18.34 20.93
N PHE A 270 -4.72 17.67 20.00
CA PHE A 270 -4.76 16.22 19.91
C PHE A 270 -3.68 15.74 18.95
N GLY A 271 -2.81 14.85 19.42
CA GLY A 271 -1.85 14.16 18.56
C GLY A 271 -2.55 13.25 17.53
N TYR A 272 -1.75 12.65 16.66
CA TYR A 272 -2.23 11.70 15.65
C TYR A 272 -3.16 10.64 16.26
N LYS A 273 -4.35 10.44 15.68
CA LYS A 273 -5.44 9.56 16.14
C LYS A 273 -6.08 9.88 17.49
N GLN A 274 -5.69 10.94 18.17
CA GLN A 274 -6.20 11.24 19.52
C GLN A 274 -7.53 12.01 19.48
N HIS A 275 -8.02 12.38 18.31
CA HIS A 275 -9.27 13.13 18.15
C HIS A 275 -10.48 12.42 18.75
N GLN A 276 -10.51 11.08 18.81
CA GLN A 276 -11.60 10.35 19.50
C GLN A 276 -11.72 10.72 20.99
N LYS A 277 -10.64 11.19 21.63
CA LYS A 277 -10.66 11.68 23.02
C LYS A 277 -11.47 12.97 23.19
N ILE A 278 -11.84 13.66 22.11
CA ILE A 278 -12.76 14.81 22.15
C ILE A 278 -14.10 14.43 22.78
N THR A 279 -14.53 13.16 22.63
CA THR A 279 -15.77 12.65 23.24
C THR A 279 -15.76 12.73 24.78
N GLY A 280 -14.57 12.68 25.39
CA GLY A 280 -14.36 12.81 26.84
C GLY A 280 -14.29 14.25 27.35
N LEU A 281 -14.34 15.26 26.46
CA LEU A 281 -14.39 16.66 26.89
C LEU A 281 -15.76 16.99 27.49
N LEU A 282 -15.75 17.83 28.53
CA LEU A 282 -16.96 18.35 29.16
C LEU A 282 -17.57 19.48 28.30
N LEU A 283 -18.04 19.11 27.11
CA LEU A 283 -18.68 19.98 26.13
C LEU A 283 -20.06 19.44 25.74
N PRO A 284 -21.00 20.30 25.29
CA PRO A 284 -22.22 19.86 24.61
C PRO A 284 -21.91 18.95 23.42
N ASP A 285 -22.78 17.96 23.18
CA ASP A 285 -22.56 16.96 22.13
C ASP A 285 -22.53 17.59 20.72
N GLU A 286 -23.32 18.65 20.49
CA GLU A 286 -23.27 19.45 19.26
C GLU A 286 -21.88 20.02 18.97
N LEU A 287 -21.18 20.51 20.00
CA LEU A 287 -19.81 21.02 19.85
C LEU A 287 -18.81 19.88 19.66
N LYS A 288 -19.00 18.72 20.32
CA LYS A 288 -18.16 17.54 20.07
C LYS A 288 -18.27 17.07 18.63
N HIS A 289 -19.50 16.99 18.10
CA HIS A 289 -19.77 16.65 16.70
C HIS A 289 -19.11 17.64 15.74
N PHE A 290 -19.26 18.95 16.00
CA PHE A 290 -18.59 19.99 15.22
C PHE A 290 -17.05 19.86 15.20
N LEU A 291 -16.43 19.52 16.34
CA LEU A 291 -14.98 19.30 16.46
C LEU A 291 -14.51 18.02 15.76
N LEU A 292 -15.37 17.00 15.69
CA LEU A 292 -15.10 15.71 15.06
C LEU A 292 -15.43 15.68 13.56
N HIS A 293 -16.11 16.70 13.02
CA HIS A 293 -16.66 16.71 11.66
C HIS A 293 -17.70 15.59 11.41
N ILE A 294 -18.45 15.23 12.46
CA ILE A 294 -19.53 14.24 12.44
C ILE A 294 -20.88 14.95 12.54
#